data_AF-A0A937PF20-F1
#
_entry.id   AF-A0A937PF20-F1
#
_cell.length_a   1.000
_cell.length_b   1.000
_cell.length_c   1.000
_cell.angle_alpha   90.00
_cell.angle_beta   90.00
_cell.angle_gamma   90.00
#
_symmetry.space_group_name_H-M   'P 1'
#
loop_
_entity.id
_entity.type
_entity.pdbx_description
1 polymer ?
#
loop_
_entity_poly.entity_id
_entity_poly.type
_entity_poly.pdbx_seq_one_letter_code
_entity_poly.pdbx_strand_id
1 'polypeptide(L)'
;MSACFNYGFVTGMPINEVAREYGTNELFLSNPTLIFILLGGFITNIIYCGFLNIKNKTYKDYISVGAGTFFNNLFFTFLAGLLWFLQFHFFGMGKSMLPESMMVFGWSILMALNIAFSNIWGIILKEWKGVSAKTMVVLVIGIVVLILSTFVVNLG
;
A
#
# COMPACT_ATOMS: atom_id res chain seq x y z
N MET A 1 -2.79 7.72 -6.12
CA MET A 1 -2.40 6.31 -6.37
C MET A 1 -3.40 5.30 -5.80
N SER A 2 -3.90 5.45 -4.56
CA SER A 2 -4.88 4.51 -3.96
C SER A 2 -6.20 4.36 -4.75
N ALA A 3 -6.77 5.45 -5.27
CA ALA A 3 -7.99 5.38 -6.09
C ALA A 3 -7.81 4.60 -7.41
N CYS A 4 -6.67 4.79 -8.10
CA CYS A 4 -6.34 4.06 -9.34
C CYS A 4 -6.12 2.57 -9.08
N PHE A 5 -5.58 2.22 -7.91
CA PHE A 5 -5.41 0.82 -7.49
C PHE A 5 -6.76 0.14 -7.25
N ASN A 6 -7.67 0.79 -6.52
CA ASN A 6 -9.03 0.26 -6.32
C ASN A 6 -9.76 0.09 -7.66
N TYR A 7 -9.70 1.11 -8.53
CA TYR A 7 -10.24 1.00 -9.89
C TYR A 7 -9.64 -0.19 -10.66
N GLY A 8 -8.32 -0.37 -10.60
CA GLY A 8 -7.62 -1.52 -11.17
C GLY A 8 -8.17 -2.86 -10.67
N PHE A 9 -8.37 -2.99 -9.35
CA PHE A 9 -8.96 -4.17 -8.72
C PHE A 9 -10.38 -4.45 -9.20
N VAL A 10 -11.19 -3.40 -9.39
CA VAL A 10 -12.56 -3.51 -9.91
C VAL A 10 -12.54 -3.93 -11.37
N THR A 11 -11.70 -3.32 -12.20
CA THR A 11 -11.59 -3.67 -13.63
C THR A 11 -10.96 -5.04 -13.88
N GLY A 12 -10.18 -5.56 -12.92
CA GLY A 12 -9.57 -6.88 -12.99
C GLY A 12 -10.48 -8.05 -12.59
N MET A 13 -11.72 -7.79 -12.19
CA MET A 13 -12.67 -8.86 -11.83
C MET A 13 -12.82 -9.96 -12.91
N PRO A 14 -12.84 -9.68 -14.22
CA PRO A 14 -12.89 -10.73 -15.25
C PRO A 14 -11.68 -11.68 -15.20
N ILE A 15 -10.49 -11.18 -14.82
CA ILE A 15 -9.28 -12.02 -14.66
C ILE A 15 -9.45 -12.96 -13.47
N ASN A 16 -10.09 -12.47 -12.40
CA ASN A 16 -10.40 -13.29 -11.23
C ASN A 16 -11.44 -14.37 -11.56
N GLU A 17 -12.42 -14.08 -12.41
CA GLU A 17 -13.43 -15.06 -12.84
C GLU A 17 -12.80 -16.19 -13.66
N VAL A 18 -11.93 -15.86 -14.61
CA VAL A 18 -11.17 -16.87 -15.36
C VAL A 18 -10.30 -17.69 -14.40
N ALA A 19 -9.59 -17.06 -13.46
CA ALA A 19 -8.78 -17.80 -12.48
C ALA A 19 -9.62 -18.76 -11.60
N ARG A 20 -10.88 -18.41 -11.32
CA ARG A 20 -11.84 -19.27 -10.61
C ARG A 20 -12.23 -20.49 -11.44
N GLU A 21 -12.46 -20.33 -12.75
CA GLU A 21 -12.76 -21.43 -13.67
C GLU A 21 -11.63 -22.47 -13.74
N TYR A 22 -10.38 -22.02 -13.61
CA TYR A 22 -9.20 -22.91 -13.52
C TYR A 22 -8.98 -23.52 -12.12
N GLY A 23 -9.92 -23.35 -11.18
CA GLY A 23 -9.90 -23.98 -9.86
C GLY A 23 -8.98 -23.29 -8.84
N THR A 24 -8.63 -22.02 -9.05
CA THR A 24 -7.80 -21.27 -8.09
C THR A 24 -8.60 -21.02 -6.82
N ASN A 25 -7.98 -21.27 -5.66
CA ASN A 25 -8.58 -21.00 -4.36
C ASN A 25 -9.02 -19.53 -4.26
N GLU A 26 -10.22 -19.30 -3.73
CA GLU A 26 -10.83 -17.97 -3.58
C GLU A 26 -9.91 -16.96 -2.86
N LEU A 27 -9.05 -17.44 -1.96
CA LEU A 27 -8.03 -16.67 -1.25
C LEU A 27 -7.02 -15.98 -2.18
N PHE A 28 -6.69 -16.59 -3.33
CA PHE A 28 -5.64 -16.10 -4.23
C PHE A 28 -6.19 -15.48 -5.52
N LEU A 29 -7.51 -15.40 -5.68
CA LEU A 29 -8.14 -14.88 -6.91
C LEU A 29 -7.73 -13.43 -7.22
N SER A 30 -7.38 -12.65 -6.19
CA SER A 30 -6.94 -11.26 -6.38
C SER A 30 -5.47 -11.12 -6.82
N ASN A 31 -4.65 -12.17 -6.71
CA ASN A 31 -3.22 -12.14 -7.02
C ASN A 31 -2.93 -12.00 -8.53
N PRO A 32 -3.61 -12.69 -9.45
CA PRO A 32 -3.41 -12.51 -10.90
C PRO A 32 -3.65 -11.07 -11.34
N THR A 33 -4.73 -10.44 -10.85
CA THR A 33 -5.04 -9.03 -11.13
C THR A 33 -3.96 -8.08 -10.61
N LEU A 34 -3.41 -8.36 -9.42
CA LEU A 34 -2.32 -7.59 -8.84
C LEU A 34 -1.06 -7.57 -9.72
N ILE A 35 -0.73 -8.67 -10.41
CA ILE A 35 0.44 -8.72 -11.30
C ILE A 35 0.32 -7.65 -12.38
N PHE A 36 -0.83 -7.54 -13.04
CA PHE A 36 -1.04 -6.57 -14.12
C PHE A 36 -1.05 -5.12 -13.62
N ILE A 37 -1.72 -4.86 -12.49
CA ILE A 37 -1.76 -3.51 -11.89
C ILE A 37 -0.36 -3.07 -11.47
N LEU A 38 0.38 -3.95 -10.79
CA LEU A 38 1.73 -3.65 -10.30
C LEU A 38 2.73 -3.51 -11.44
N LEU A 39 2.63 -4.33 -12.49
CA LEU A 39 3.51 -4.24 -13.65
C LEU A 39 3.28 -2.94 -14.43
N GLY A 40 2.03 -2.50 -14.61
CA GLY A 40 1.72 -1.20 -15.20
C GLY A 40 2.26 -0.02 -14.37
N GLY A 41 2.10 -0.09 -13.04
CA GLY A 41 2.67 0.90 -12.12
C GLY A 41 4.21 0.91 -12.13
N PHE A 42 4.83 -0.26 -12.25
CA PHE A 42 6.28 -0.41 -12.33
C PHE A 42 6.85 0.19 -13.62
N ILE A 43 6.25 -0.11 -14.77
CA ILE A 43 6.69 0.40 -16.08
C ILE A 43 6.60 1.92 -16.13
N THR A 44 5.50 2.50 -15.65
CA THR A 44 5.35 3.97 -15.62
C THR A 44 6.36 4.63 -14.69
N ASN A 45 6.58 4.06 -13.50
CA ASN A 45 7.58 4.57 -12.55
C ASN A 45 9.01 4.42 -13.07
N ILE A 46 9.40 3.28 -13.65
CA ILE A 46 10.78 3.08 -14.13
C ILE A 46 11.10 3.99 -15.31
N ILE A 47 10.15 4.23 -16.21
CA ILE A 47 10.33 5.16 -17.33
C ILE A 47 10.53 6.59 -16.80
N TYR A 48 9.68 7.02 -15.87
CA TYR A 48 9.74 8.36 -15.31
C TYR A 48 11.01 8.57 -14.46
N CYS A 49 11.33 7.63 -13.56
CA CYS A 49 12.55 7.65 -12.78
C CYS A 49 13.79 7.61 -13.67
N GLY A 50 13.80 6.78 -14.72
CA GLY A 50 14.89 6.73 -15.70
C GLY A 50 15.09 8.07 -16.41
N PHE A 51 14.00 8.68 -16.88
CA PHE A 51 14.04 10.01 -17.48
C PHE A 51 14.60 11.07 -16.52
N LEU A 52 14.15 11.11 -15.26
CA LEU A 52 14.69 12.04 -14.26
C LEU A 52 16.16 11.77 -13.93
N ASN A 53 16.56 10.50 -13.84
CA ASN A 53 17.92 10.12 -13.47
C ASN A 53 18.93 10.57 -14.56
N ILE A 54 18.52 10.51 -15.83
CA ILE A 54 19.28 11.05 -16.96
C ILE A 54 19.29 12.59 -16.92
N LYS A 55 18.12 13.22 -16.73
CA LYS A 55 17.99 14.69 -16.72
C LYS A 55 18.77 15.35 -15.58
N ASN A 56 18.76 14.75 -14.39
CA ASN A 56 19.40 15.28 -13.18
C ASN A 56 20.86 14.81 -13.01
N LYS A 57 21.36 13.94 -13.90
CA LYS A 57 22.73 13.36 -13.84
C LYS A 57 23.07 12.64 -12.53
N THR A 58 22.07 12.19 -11.78
CA THR A 58 22.20 11.48 -10.49
C THR A 58 22.59 10.01 -10.66
N TYR A 59 22.80 9.53 -11.89
CA TYR A 59 23.24 8.16 -12.15
C TYR A 59 24.59 7.83 -11.51
N LYS A 60 25.46 8.82 -11.29
CA LYS A 60 26.75 8.65 -10.62
C LYS A 60 26.61 8.36 -9.12
N ASP A 61 25.50 8.75 -8.50
CA ASP A 61 25.26 8.55 -7.06
C ASP A 61 24.99 7.09 -6.71
N TYR A 62 24.55 6.28 -7.68
CA TYR A 62 24.36 4.84 -7.50
C TYR A 62 25.69 4.07 -7.53
N ILE A 63 26.73 4.64 -8.13
CA ILE A 63 28.04 3.99 -8.37
C ILE A 63 29.11 4.55 -7.42
N SER A 64 28.86 5.70 -6.79
CA SER A 64 29.76 6.33 -5.82
C SER A 64 29.64 5.76 -4.40
N VAL A 65 28.58 5.00 -4.11
CA VAL A 65 28.38 4.32 -2.83
C VAL A 65 29.13 2.99 -2.78
N GLY A 66 29.74 2.71 -1.62
CA GLY A 66 30.40 1.43 -1.39
C GLY A 66 29.45 0.24 -1.53
N ALA A 67 29.95 -0.88 -2.07
CA ALA A 67 29.16 -2.07 -2.38
C ALA A 67 28.30 -2.56 -1.19
N GLY A 68 28.82 -2.49 0.04
CA GLY A 68 28.08 -2.86 1.25
C GLY A 68 26.83 -2.01 1.49
N THR A 69 26.92 -0.68 1.33
CA THR A 69 25.78 0.23 1.49
C THR A 69 24.76 0.06 0.36
N PHE A 70 25.24 -0.19 -0.86
CA PHE A 70 24.36 -0.47 -2.00
C PHE A 70 23.51 -1.73 -1.77
N PHE A 71 24.12 -2.85 -1.40
CA PHE A 71 23.39 -4.09 -1.13
C PHE A 71 22.45 -3.97 0.07
N ASN A 72 22.84 -3.25 1.12
CA ASN A 72 21.98 -3.03 2.28
C ASN A 72 20.75 -2.18 1.90
N ASN A 73 20.95 -1.12 1.12
CA ASN A 73 19.83 -0.30 0.62
C ASN A 73 18.90 -1.10 -0.30
N LEU A 74 19.46 -1.93 -1.17
CA LEU A 74 18.68 -2.82 -2.04
C LEU A 74 17.86 -3.82 -1.21
N PHE A 75 18.48 -4.40 -0.18
CA PHE A 75 17.81 -5.34 0.73
C PHE A 75 16.65 -4.67 1.49
N PHE A 76 16.87 -3.49 2.08
CA PHE A 76 15.80 -2.77 2.78
C PHE A 76 14.68 -2.32 1.83
N THR A 77 15.02 -1.92 0.60
CA THR A 77 14.02 -1.56 -0.42
C THR A 77 13.19 -2.78 -0.82
N PHE A 78 13.84 -3.93 -1.02
CA PHE A 78 13.14 -5.18 -1.30
C PHE A 78 12.25 -5.60 -0.13
N LEU A 79 12.75 -5.52 1.11
CA LEU A 79 11.98 -5.85 2.31
C LEU A 79 10.75 -4.96 2.47
N ALA A 80 10.90 -3.64 2.25
CA ALA A 80 9.79 -2.71 2.29
C ALA A 80 8.74 -3.03 1.21
N GLY A 81 9.18 -3.34 -0.02
CA GLY A 81 8.29 -3.79 -1.10
C GLY A 81 7.57 -5.09 -0.77
N LEU A 82 8.26 -6.06 -0.18
CA LEU A 82 7.69 -7.34 0.25
C LEU A 82 6.62 -7.15 1.34
N LEU A 83 6.92 -6.35 2.37
CA LEU A 83 5.98 -6.04 3.45
C LEU A 83 4.73 -5.31 2.91
N TRP A 84 4.93 -4.38 1.98
CA TRP A 84 3.84 -3.69 1.31
C TRP A 84 3.00 -4.64 0.43
N PHE A 85 3.63 -5.59 -0.26
CA PHE A 85 2.90 -6.60 -1.02
C PHE A 85 2.09 -7.54 -0.10
N LEU A 86 2.66 -7.94 1.04
CA LEU A 86 1.97 -8.75 2.05
C LEU A 86 0.69 -8.06 2.55
N GLN A 87 0.67 -6.73 2.63
CA GLN A 87 -0.55 -5.97 2.94
C GLN A 87 -1.70 -6.29 1.97
N PHE A 88 -1.44 -6.38 0.66
CA PHE A 88 -2.46 -6.73 -0.34
C PHE A 88 -2.87 -8.19 -0.28
N HIS A 89 -1.92 -9.06 0.04
CA HIS A 89 -2.20 -10.47 0.23
C HIS A 89 -3.18 -10.71 1.39
N PHE A 90 -2.91 -10.09 2.55
CA PHE A 90 -3.82 -10.15 3.70
C PHE A 90 -5.15 -9.46 3.42
N PHE A 91 -5.17 -8.40 2.60
CA PHE A 91 -6.41 -7.78 2.15
C PHE A 91 -7.27 -8.74 1.31
N GLY A 92 -6.67 -9.47 0.36
CA GLY A 92 -7.37 -10.49 -0.44
C GLY A 92 -7.99 -11.58 0.44
N MET A 93 -7.24 -12.06 1.43
CA MET A 93 -7.71 -13.03 2.43
C MET A 93 -8.81 -12.47 3.33
N GLY A 94 -8.69 -11.22 3.79
CA GLY A 94 -9.74 -10.58 4.59
C GLY A 94 -11.01 -10.37 3.79
N LYS A 95 -10.89 -10.01 2.50
CA LYS A 95 -12.02 -9.83 1.59
C LYS A 95 -12.80 -11.13 1.36
N SER A 96 -12.14 -12.29 1.28
CA SER A 96 -12.84 -13.58 1.08
C SER A 96 -13.68 -14.02 2.28
N MET A 97 -13.44 -13.46 3.46
CA MET A 97 -14.22 -13.76 4.68
C MET A 97 -15.34 -12.74 4.95
N LEU A 98 -15.39 -11.64 4.19
CA LEU A 98 -16.36 -10.56 4.38
C LEU A 98 -17.59 -10.77 3.49
N PRO A 99 -18.80 -10.44 3.98
CA PRO A 99 -20.00 -10.38 3.14
C PRO A 99 -19.83 -9.43 1.97
N GLU A 100 -20.49 -9.71 0.84
CA GLU A 100 -20.36 -8.95 -0.41
C GLU A 100 -20.68 -7.45 -0.24
N SER A 101 -21.62 -7.13 0.66
CA SER A 101 -21.98 -5.75 1.05
C SER A 101 -20.86 -4.97 1.73
N MET A 102 -19.91 -5.67 2.38
CA MET A 102 -18.82 -5.07 3.15
C MET A 102 -17.51 -4.93 2.35
N MET A 103 -17.45 -5.46 1.13
CA MET A 103 -16.23 -5.43 0.32
C MET A 103 -15.78 -4.02 -0.08
N VAL A 104 -16.73 -3.10 -0.31
CA VAL A 104 -16.43 -1.69 -0.64
C VAL A 104 -15.80 -0.99 0.57
N PHE A 105 -16.22 -1.35 1.77
CA PHE A 105 -15.68 -0.80 3.01
C PHE A 105 -14.32 -1.37 3.37
N GLY A 106 -14.04 -2.64 3.03
CA GLY A 106 -12.75 -3.28 3.31
C GLY A 106 -11.55 -2.47 2.81
N TRP A 107 -11.64 -1.89 1.60
CA TRP A 107 -10.56 -1.04 1.06
C TRP A 107 -10.36 0.24 1.90
N SER A 108 -11.46 0.87 2.32
CA SER A 108 -11.44 2.08 3.14
C SER A 108 -10.88 1.81 4.54
N ILE A 109 -11.25 0.67 5.13
CA ILE A 109 -10.74 0.22 6.43
C ILE A 109 -9.24 -0.06 6.34
N LEU A 110 -8.76 -0.74 5.29
CA LEU A 110 -7.34 -0.98 5.08
C LEU A 110 -6.55 0.33 5.00
N MET A 111 -7.03 1.31 4.23
CA MET A 111 -6.37 2.61 4.09
C MET A 111 -6.39 3.40 5.42
N ALA A 112 -7.51 3.41 6.13
CA ALA A 112 -7.64 4.08 7.43
C ALA A 112 -6.69 3.47 8.48
N LEU A 113 -6.63 2.15 8.57
CA LEU A 113 -5.70 1.44 9.46
C LEU A 113 -4.24 1.74 9.11
N ASN A 114 -3.88 1.73 7.84
CA ASN A 114 -2.52 2.05 7.39
C ASN A 114 -2.11 3.47 7.81
N ILE A 115 -2.99 4.45 7.61
CA ILE A 115 -2.75 5.85 8.03
C ILE A 115 -2.64 5.94 9.56
N ALA A 116 -3.52 5.26 10.30
CA ALA A 116 -3.50 5.28 11.76
C ALA A 116 -2.19 4.67 12.31
N PHE A 117 -1.82 3.46 11.89
CA PHE A 117 -0.59 2.80 12.34
C PHE A 117 0.67 3.59 11.95
N SER A 118 0.72 4.15 10.74
CA SER A 118 1.84 4.98 10.29
C SER A 118 2.02 6.22 11.17
N ASN A 119 0.93 6.94 11.47
CA ASN A 119 0.99 8.11 12.35
C ASN A 119 1.32 7.75 13.81
N ILE A 120 0.77 6.65 14.34
CA ILE A 120 1.09 6.16 15.70
C ILE A 120 2.57 5.82 15.80
N TRP A 121 3.12 5.10 14.82
CA TRP A 121 4.54 4.73 14.79
C TRP A 121 5.44 5.97 14.67
N GLY A 122 5.06 6.95 13.86
CA GLY A 122 5.77 8.24 13.76
C GLY A 122 5.81 9.01 15.09
N ILE A 123 4.73 8.95 15.88
CA ILE A 123 4.72 9.51 17.26
C ILE A 123 5.68 8.74 18.16
N ILE A 124 5.67 7.40 18.12
CA ILE A 124 6.54 6.53 18.93
C ILE A 124 8.02 6.78 18.62
N LEU A 125 8.38 6.90 17.34
CA LEU A 125 9.74 7.22 16.88
C LEU A 125 10.18 8.66 17.20
N LYS A 126 9.31 9.45 17.86
CA LYS A 126 9.58 10.84 18.28
C LYS A 126 9.93 11.78 17.11
N GLU A 127 9.52 11.45 15.88
CA GLU A 127 9.74 12.29 14.69
C GLU A 127 9.04 13.64 14.81
N TRP A 128 8.01 13.72 15.67
CA TRP A 128 7.24 14.94 15.95
C TRP A 128 7.80 15.80 17.09
N LYS A 129 9.01 15.52 17.59
CA LYS A 129 9.69 16.34 18.60
C LYS A 129 10.07 17.72 18.01
N GLY A 130 9.19 18.69 18.19
CA GLY A 130 9.36 20.07 17.71
C GLY A 130 8.09 20.68 17.11
N VAL A 131 7.05 19.89 16.94
CA VAL A 131 5.78 20.34 16.38
C VAL A 131 4.89 20.97 17.46
N SER A 132 4.12 21.99 17.08
CA SER A 132 3.21 22.70 17.99
C SER A 132 2.20 21.73 18.63
N ALA A 133 1.90 21.93 19.93
CA ALA A 133 0.94 21.09 20.65
C ALA A 133 -0.45 21.03 19.98
N LYS A 134 -0.87 22.11 19.31
CA LYS A 134 -2.13 22.17 18.55
C LYS A 134 -2.14 21.20 17.37
N THR A 135 -1.04 21.09 16.62
CA THR A 135 -0.93 20.16 15.50
C THR A 135 -0.95 18.71 15.98
N MET A 136 -0.30 18.43 17.13
CA MET A 136 -0.30 17.09 17.73
C MET A 136 -1.72 16.68 18.19
N VAL A 137 -2.47 17.60 18.79
CA VAL A 137 -3.88 17.38 19.18
C VAL A 137 -4.76 17.12 17.96
N VAL A 138 -4.63 17.91 16.87
CA VAL A 138 -5.41 17.68 15.64
C VAL A 138 -5.11 16.31 15.03
N LEU A 139 -3.84 15.89 15.04
CA LEU A 139 -3.42 14.58 14.53
C LEU A 139 -4.02 13.44 15.36
N VAL A 140 -3.99 13.54 16.70
CA VAL A 140 -4.61 12.55 17.58
C VAL A 140 -6.13 12.49 17.40
N ILE A 141 -6.81 13.65 17.33
CA ILE A 141 -8.25 13.70 17.06
C ILE A 141 -8.57 13.06 15.71
N GLY A 142 -7.79 13.33 14.67
CA GLY A 142 -7.96 12.72 13.35
C GLY A 142 -7.84 11.19 13.39
N ILE A 143 -6.87 10.65 14.12
CA ILE A 143 -6.72 9.20 14.32
C ILE A 143 -7.94 8.63 15.06
N VAL A 144 -8.40 9.28 16.13
CA VAL A 144 -9.58 8.84 16.88
C VAL A 144 -10.82 8.82 15.99
N VAL A 145 -11.03 9.86 15.17
CA VAL A 145 -12.16 9.93 14.23
C VAL A 145 -12.07 8.81 13.19
N LEU A 146 -10.89 8.50 12.65
CA LEU A 146 -10.70 7.38 11.70
C LEU A 146 -10.99 6.01 12.33
N ILE A 147 -10.60 5.82 13.59
CA ILE A 147 -10.89 4.59 14.33
C ILE A 147 -12.41 4.49 14.54
N LEU A 148 -13.06 5.56 15.01
CA LEU A 148 -14.50 5.59 15.24
C LEU A 148 -15.29 5.38 13.94
N SER A 149 -14.86 5.96 12.81
CA SER A 149 -15.54 5.77 11.53
C SER A 149 -15.52 4.31 11.08
N THR A 150 -14.48 3.56 11.43
CA THR A 150 -14.38 2.11 11.15
C THR A 150 -15.45 1.31 11.91
N PHE A 151 -15.79 1.72 13.14
CA PHE A 151 -16.87 1.08 13.91
C PHE A 151 -18.27 1.47 13.44
N VAL A 152 -18.46 2.72 13.00
CA VAL A 152 -19.75 3.18 12.45
C VAL A 152 -20.13 2.39 11.19
N VAL A 153 -19.14 2.05 10.36
CA VAL A 153 -19.36 1.21 9.16
C VAL A 153 -19.78 -0.22 9.50
N ASN A 154 -19.44 -0.73 10.69
CA ASN A 154 -19.87 -2.06 11.14
C ASN A 154 -21.33 -2.07 11.63
N LEU A 155 -21.87 -0.92 12.03
CA LEU A 155 -23.23 -0.76 12.56
C LEU A 155 -24.29 -0.49 11.46
N GLY A 156 -23.88 -0.38 10.20
CA GLY A 156 -24.75 -0.07 9.05
C GLY A 156 -24.79 -1.19 8.01
#